data_AF-A0A9D1G6U2-F1
#
_entry.id   AF-A0A9D1G6U2-F1
#
_cell.length_a   1.000
_cell.length_b   1.000
_cell.length_c   1.000
_cell.angle_alpha   90.00
_cell.angle_beta   90.00
_cell.angle_gamma   90.00
#
_symmetry.space_group_name_H-M   'P 1'
#
loop_
_entity.id
_entity.type
_entity.pdbx_description
1 polymer ?
#
loop_
_entity_poly.entity_id
_entity_poly.type
_entity_poly.pdbx_seq_one_letter_code
_entity_poly.pdbx_strand_id
1 'polypeptide(L)' 'NSPANIRKAKESILTAFRYQLEGRAFSFVELLTNCPTNWGMSPLDTLKFMEENTIPAFPLGVFRDIGKGV' A
#
# COMPACT_ATOMS: atom_id res chain seq x y z
N ASN A 1 -2.20 -3.05 -9.98
CA ASN A 1 -3.00 -1.83 -9.80
C ASN A 1 -4.48 -2.17 -9.95
N SER A 2 -5.12 -2.70 -8.90
CA SER A 2 -6.42 -3.39 -9.03
C SER A 2 -7.45 -2.95 -7.96
N PRO A 3 -8.76 -3.12 -8.21
CA PRO A 3 -9.80 -2.86 -7.21
C PRO A 3 -9.60 -3.62 -5.88
N ALA A 4 -9.01 -4.82 -5.94
CA ALA A 4 -8.65 -5.58 -4.75
C ALA A 4 -7.56 -4.88 -3.93
N ASN A 5 -6.51 -4.37 -4.58
CA ASN A 5 -5.43 -3.66 -3.90
C ASN A 5 -5.90 -2.30 -3.35
N ILE A 6 -6.81 -1.60 -4.04
CA ILE A 6 -7.43 -0.37 -3.52
C ILE A 6 -8.18 -0.64 -2.20
N ARG A 7 -8.96 -1.73 -2.13
CA ARG A 7 -9.65 -2.13 -0.89
C ARG A 7 -8.67 -2.44 0.23
N LYS A 8 -7.63 -3.25 -0.05
CA LYS A 8 -6.58 -3.57 0.93
C LYS A 8 -5.88 -2.31 1.46
N ALA A 9 -5.50 -1.38 0.58
CA ALA A 9 -4.87 -0.13 0.99
C ALA A 9 -5.78 0.71 1.90
N LYS A 10 -7.08 0.82 1.55
CA LYS A 10 -8.07 1.51 2.39
C LYS A 10 -8.20 0.86 3.77
N GLU A 11 -8.30 -0.48 3.82
CA GLU A 11 -8.39 -1.23 5.08
C GLU A 11 -7.15 -1.03 5.97
N SER A 12 -5.94 -1.06 5.38
CA SER A 12 -4.69 -0.81 6.09
C SER A 12 -4.62 0.61 6.67
N ILE A 13 -4.99 1.63 5.89
CA ILE A 13 -5.01 3.03 6.35
C ILE A 13 -6.02 3.22 7.49
N LEU A 14 -7.23 2.70 7.35
CA LEU A 14 -8.26 2.79 8.40
C LEU A 14 -7.83 2.08 9.69
N THR A 15 -7.20 0.91 9.56
CA THR A 15 -6.67 0.16 10.70
C THR A 15 -5.59 0.96 11.43
N ALA A 16 -4.66 1.56 10.70
CA ALA A 16 -3.59 2.38 11.27
C ALA A 16 -4.15 3.58 12.07
N PHE A 17 -5.10 4.32 11.50
CA PHE A 17 -5.75 5.41 12.21
C PHE A 17 -6.51 4.94 13.45
N ARG A 18 -7.25 3.84 13.34
CA ARG A 18 -7.97 3.25 14.47
C ARG A 18 -7.01 2.89 15.61
N TYR A 19 -5.89 2.23 15.32
CA TYR A 19 -4.88 1.87 16.33
C TYR A 19 -4.30 3.10 17.02
N GLN A 20 -4.10 4.19 16.29
CA GLN A 20 -3.63 5.44 16.86
C GLN A 20 -4.69 6.10 17.77
N LEU A 21 -5.96 6.13 17.35
CA LEU A 21 -7.07 6.66 18.15
C LEU A 21 -7.32 5.87 19.43
N GLU A 22 -7.17 4.55 19.37
CA GLU A 22 -7.32 3.63 20.50
C GLU A 22 -6.08 3.58 21.42
N GLY A 23 -5.01 4.33 21.09
CA GLY A 23 -3.78 4.35 21.89
C GLY A 23 -3.02 3.02 21.92
N ARG A 24 -3.20 2.16 20.91
CA ARG A 24 -2.70 0.77 20.92
C ARG A 24 -1.22 0.67 20.57
N ALA A 25 -0.86 1.19 19.40
CA ALA A 25 0.48 1.03 18.85
C ALA A 25 0.77 2.09 17.79
N PHE A 26 2.07 2.35 17.58
CA PHE A 26 2.53 3.05 16.39
C PHE A 26 2.17 2.23 15.14
N SER A 27 1.61 2.91 14.14
CA SER A 27 1.24 2.30 12.86
C SER A 27 2.04 2.94 11.73
N PHE A 28 2.55 2.11 10.83
CA PHE A 28 3.27 2.54 9.63
C PHE A 28 2.66 1.88 8.40
N VAL A 29 2.33 2.69 7.39
CA VAL A 29 1.74 2.24 6.13
C VAL A 29 2.56 2.80 4.99
N GLU A 30 3.14 1.92 4.19
CA GLU A 30 3.83 2.26 2.94
C GLU A 30 2.89 2.04 1.76
N LEU A 31 2.85 3.01 0.82
CA LEU A 31 2.04 2.95 -0.39
C LEU A 31 2.94 3.05 -1.61
N LEU A 32 2.81 2.08 -2.52
CA LEU A 32 3.45 2.17 -3.83
C LEU A 32 2.62 3.06 -4.74
N THR A 33 3.26 4.05 -5.34
CA THR A 33 2.66 4.97 -6.30
C THR A 33 3.52 5.07 -7.55
N ASN A 34 2.87 5.18 -8.71
CA ASN A 34 3.55 5.49 -9.97
C ASN A 34 3.37 6.97 -10.29
N CYS A 35 4.46 7.62 -10.73
CA CYS A 35 4.42 8.98 -11.24
C CYS A 35 4.79 8.94 -12.74
N PRO A 36 3.80 8.89 -13.66
CA PRO A 36 4.06 8.77 -15.09
C PRO A 36 4.96 9.85 -15.65
N THR A 37 4.80 11.09 -15.16
CA THR A 37 5.64 12.23 -15.54
C THR A 37 7.11 11.98 -15.20
N ASN A 38 7.41 11.52 -13.97
CA ASN A 38 8.79 11.28 -13.54
C ASN A 38 9.43 10.08 -14.27
N TRP A 39 8.63 9.07 -14.62
CA TRP A 39 9.12 7.89 -15.33
C TRP A 39 9.16 8.06 -16.85
N GLY A 40 8.70 9.18 -17.39
CA GLY A 40 8.65 9.41 -18.84
C GLY A 40 7.78 8.40 -19.58
N MET A 41 6.75 7.86 -18.91
CA MET A 41 5.89 6.79 -19.40
C MET A 41 4.44 7.25 -19.53
N SER A 42 3.67 6.61 -20.41
CA SER A 42 2.23 6.85 -20.46
C SER A 42 1.56 6.33 -19.18
N PRO A 43 0.40 6.91 -18.77
CA PRO A 43 -0.31 6.42 -17.60
C PRO A 43 -0.59 4.92 -17.63
N LEU A 44 -0.96 4.36 -18.80
CA LEU A 44 -1.25 2.92 -18.93
C LEU A 44 0.01 2.05 -18.84
N ASP A 45 1.12 2.48 -19.44
CA ASP A 45 2.37 1.71 -19.40
C ASP A 45 2.95 1.65 -18.00
N THR A 46 2.83 2.73 -17.22
CA THR A 46 3.27 2.71 -15.83
C THR A 46 2.51 1.70 -14.98
N LEU A 47 1.25 1.38 -15.30
CA LEU A 47 0.49 0.39 -14.54
C LEU A 47 1.06 -1.02 -14.77
N LYS A 48 1.44 -1.32 -16.02
CA LYS A 48 2.11 -2.59 -16.37
C LYS A 48 3.49 -2.67 -15.72
N PHE A 49 4.26 -1.59 -15.81
CA PHE A 49 5.58 -1.52 -15.17
C PHE A 49 5.50 -1.76 -13.66
N MET A 50 4.47 -1.21 -12.99
CA MET A 50 4.21 -1.46 -11.57
C MET A 50 3.96 -2.95 -11.28
N GLU A 51 3.22 -3.65 -12.13
CA GLU A 51 2.89 -5.06 -11.94
C GLU A 51 4.08 -5.99 -12.22
N GLU A 52 4.87 -5.67 -13.24
CA GLU A 52 5.99 -6.49 -13.71
C GLU A 52 7.30 -6.25 -12.95
N ASN A 53 7.51 -5.03 -12.44
CA ASN A 53 8.80 -4.62 -11.85
C ASN A 53 8.65 -4.14 -10.41
N THR A 54 7.78 -3.17 -10.16
CA THR A 54 7.70 -2.50 -8.85
C THR A 54 7.13 -3.40 -7.75
N ILE A 55 5.98 -4.04 -7.98
CA ILE A 55 5.33 -4.92 -6.99
C ILE A 55 6.18 -6.16 -6.65
N PRO A 56 6.84 -6.82 -7.62
CA PRO A 56 7.78 -7.90 -7.31
C PRO A 56 8.97 -7.45 -6.47
N ALA A 57 9.51 -6.26 -6.73
CA ALA A 57 10.62 -5.70 -5.94
C ALA A 57 10.17 -5.24 -4.53
N PHE A 58 8.95 -4.72 -4.41
CA PHE A 58 8.35 -4.22 -3.18
C PHE A 58 7.02 -4.94 -2.91
N PRO A 59 7.06 -6.14 -2.29
CA PRO A 59 5.88 -6.97 -2.15
C PRO A 59 4.82 -6.30 -1.26
N LEU A 60 3.56 -6.41 -1.68
CA LEU A 60 2.44 -5.87 -0.92
C LEU A 60 2.04 -6.84 0.21
N GLY A 61 1.88 -6.32 1.42
CA GLY A 61 1.40 -7.14 2.54
C GLY A 61 1.45 -6.45 3.89
N VAL A 62 0.98 -7.17 4.90
CA VAL A 62 1.17 -6.80 6.31
C VAL A 62 2.41 -7.53 6.80
N PHE A 63 3.49 -6.78 7.00
CA PHE A 63 4.77 -7.34 7.46
C PHE A 63 4.81 -7.57 8.97
N ARG A 64 4.08 -6.74 9.74
CA ARG A 64 3.98 -6.85 11.21
C ARG A 64 2.68 -6.24 11.70
N ASP A 65 1.94 -7.00 12.50
CA ASP A 65 0.76 -6.51 13.22
C ASP A 65 0.64 -7.24 14.56
N ILE A 66 1.10 -6.57 15.62
CA ILE A 66 0.99 -7.06 17.00
C ILE A 66 -0.33 -6.64 17.66
N GLY A 67 -1.05 -5.69 17.05
CA GLY A 67 -2.31 -5.19 17.57
C GLY A 67 -3.46 -6.15 17.27
N LYS A 68 -3.36 -6.98 16.22
CA LYS A 68 -4.44 -7.88 15.81
C LYS A 68 -4.92 -8.81 16.93
N GLY A 69 -6.14 -8.56 17.43
CA GLY A 69 -6.78 -9.38 18.46
C GLY A 69 -6.57 -8.91 19.90
N VAL A 70 -5.78 -7.84 20.11
CA VAL A 70 -5.73 -7.06 21.36
C VAL A 70 -6.91 -6.08 21.40
#